data_AF-A0A7H0MBS5-F1
#
_entry.id   AF-A0A7H0MBS5-F1
#
_cell.length_a   1.000
_cell.length_b   1.000
_cell.length_c   1.000
_cell.angle_alpha   90.00
_cell.angle_beta   90.00
_cell.angle_gamma   90.00
#
_symmetry.space_group_name_H-M   'P 1'
#
loop_
_entity.id
_entity.type
_entity.pdbx_description
1 polymer ?
#
loop_
_entity_poly.entity_id
_entity_poly.type
_entity_poly.pdbx_seq_one_letter_code
_entity_poly.pdbx_strand_id
1 'polypeptide(L)'
;MGWDRSAAVDYLVKHAHAKSRSECAKYTRLAIAAGGINLVQTRYAKDYGDSLLKAGFVALPQSTTPQKGDVAIIQPYAGGNGIGHMTMFDGTTWYSDFKQRDMYPGPGYRRLHPPYVIYRKN
;
A
#
# COMPACT_ATOMS: atom_id res chain seq x y z
N MET A 1 1.49 12.36 -19.55
CA MET A 1 0.51 11.91 -18.54
C MET A 1 1.31 11.51 -17.32
N GLY A 2 1.13 12.26 -16.22
CA GLY A 2 1.94 12.16 -15.01
C GLY A 2 1.25 11.37 -13.90
N TRP A 3 1.99 11.14 -12.83
CA TRP A 3 1.48 10.57 -11.59
C TRP A 3 0.65 11.61 -10.81
N ASP A 4 -0.63 11.33 -10.57
CA ASP A 4 -1.49 12.13 -9.70
C ASP A 4 -1.75 11.38 -8.38
N ARG A 5 -0.95 11.73 -7.36
CA ARG A 5 -1.08 11.17 -6.02
C ARG A 5 -2.39 11.53 -5.31
N SER A 6 -2.99 12.68 -5.64
CA SER A 6 -4.25 13.09 -5.03
C SER A 6 -5.39 12.26 -5.56
N ALA A 7 -5.48 12.10 -6.89
CA ALA A 7 -6.46 11.22 -7.52
C ALA A 7 -6.35 9.77 -7.01
N ALA A 8 -5.12 9.26 -6.83
CA ALA A 8 -4.90 7.93 -6.28
C ALA A 8 -5.45 7.77 -4.85
N VAL A 9 -5.10 8.70 -3.96
CA VAL A 9 -5.56 8.67 -2.56
C VAL A 9 -7.07 8.85 -2.48
N ASP A 10 -7.63 9.80 -3.22
CA ASP A 10 -9.06 10.10 -3.20
C ASP A 10 -9.87 8.88 -3.68
N TYR A 11 -9.37 8.19 -4.71
CA TYR A 11 -9.94 6.91 -5.15
C TYR A 11 -9.92 5.88 -4.02
N LEU A 12 -8.78 5.69 -3.35
CA LEU A 12 -8.64 4.68 -2.32
C LEU A 12 -9.56 4.94 -1.12
N VAL A 13 -9.60 6.19 -0.64
CA VAL A 13 -10.44 6.60 0.48
C VAL A 13 -11.92 6.42 0.14
N LYS A 14 -12.34 6.80 -1.07
CA LYS A 14 -13.74 6.67 -1.53
C LYS A 14 -14.21 5.22 -1.65
N HIS A 15 -13.30 4.30 -1.99
CA HIS A 15 -13.64 2.88 -2.22
C HIS A 15 -13.29 1.98 -1.03
N ALA A 16 -12.72 2.53 0.04
CA ALA A 16 -12.38 1.77 1.23
C ALA A 16 -13.65 1.26 1.93
N HIS A 17 -13.60 0.00 2.36
CA HIS A 17 -14.66 -0.63 3.15
C HIS A 17 -14.51 -0.33 4.64
N ALA A 18 -15.57 -0.61 5.42
CA ALA A 18 -15.53 -0.51 6.87
C ALA A 18 -14.58 -1.54 7.53
N LYS A 19 -14.31 -2.67 6.86
CA LYS A 19 -13.43 -3.76 7.31
C LYS A 19 -12.73 -4.39 6.11
N SER A 20 -11.59 -5.06 6.35
CA SER A 20 -10.86 -5.73 5.28
C SER A 20 -11.71 -6.80 4.59
N ARG A 21 -11.56 -6.88 3.27
CA ARG A 21 -12.09 -7.92 2.39
C ARG A 21 -10.97 -8.82 1.85
N SER A 22 -9.75 -8.71 2.39
CA SER A 22 -8.55 -9.40 1.89
C SER A 22 -8.18 -9.03 0.44
N GLU A 23 -8.55 -7.82 -0.01
CA GLU A 23 -8.31 -7.33 -1.37
C GLU A 23 -7.32 -6.15 -1.40
N CYS A 24 -6.49 -5.99 -0.36
CA CYS A 24 -5.57 -4.86 -0.19
C CYS A 24 -4.78 -4.51 -1.46
N ALA A 25 -4.09 -5.48 -2.06
CA ALA A 25 -3.28 -5.28 -3.27
C ALA A 25 -4.12 -4.82 -4.47
N LYS A 26 -5.35 -5.32 -4.62
CA LYS A 26 -6.25 -4.93 -5.70
C LYS A 26 -6.67 -3.47 -5.53
N TYR A 27 -7.12 -3.09 -4.34
CA TYR A 27 -7.59 -1.73 -4.06
C TYR A 27 -6.46 -0.71 -4.19
N THR A 28 -5.29 -1.00 -3.63
CA THR A 28 -4.14 -0.09 -3.78
C THR A 28 -3.65 -0.01 -5.23
N ARG A 29 -3.67 -1.11 -6.00
CA ARG A 29 -3.37 -1.06 -7.45
C ARG A 29 -4.38 -0.20 -8.21
N LEU A 30 -5.67 -0.34 -7.94
CA LEU A 30 -6.71 0.45 -8.60
C LEU A 30 -6.59 1.95 -8.26
N ALA A 31 -6.22 2.28 -7.02
CA ALA A 31 -5.88 3.65 -6.65
C ALA A 31 -4.69 4.19 -7.44
N ILE A 32 -3.60 3.42 -7.57
CA ILE A 32 -2.43 3.85 -8.35
C ILE A 32 -2.80 4.03 -9.84
N ALA A 33 -3.68 3.17 -10.37
CA ALA A 33 -4.22 3.31 -11.72
C ALA A 33 -5.10 4.57 -11.88
N ALA A 34 -5.91 4.92 -10.88
CA ALA A 34 -6.67 6.17 -10.86
C ALA A 34 -5.75 7.41 -10.84
N GLY A 35 -4.55 7.28 -10.24
CA GLY A 35 -3.48 8.28 -10.32
C GLY A 35 -2.68 8.26 -11.63
N GLY A 36 -3.10 7.47 -12.62
CA GLY A 36 -2.50 7.44 -13.96
C GLY A 36 -1.38 6.40 -14.17
N ILE A 37 -1.12 5.51 -13.20
CA ILE A 37 -0.08 4.48 -13.31
C ILE A 37 -0.67 3.08 -13.26
N ASN A 38 -0.47 2.30 -14.31
CA ASN A 38 -0.85 0.89 -14.33
C ASN A 38 0.31 0.02 -13.85
N LEU A 39 0.19 -0.53 -12.64
CA LEU A 39 1.14 -1.52 -12.14
C LEU A 39 0.97 -2.87 -12.81
N VAL A 40 2.07 -3.59 -12.98
CA VAL A 40 2.06 -5.01 -13.34
C VAL A 40 1.46 -5.78 -12.18
N GLN A 41 0.36 -6.48 -12.46
CA GLN A 41 -0.34 -7.24 -11.42
C GLN A 41 0.51 -8.41 -10.95
N THR A 42 0.67 -8.54 -9.63
CA THR A 42 1.24 -9.73 -9.00
C THR A 42 0.15 -10.50 -8.25
N ARG A 43 0.44 -11.75 -7.89
CA ARG A 43 -0.48 -12.62 -7.14
C ARG A 43 -0.59 -12.21 -5.67
N TYR A 44 0.50 -11.74 -5.06
CA TYR A 44 0.57 -11.46 -3.64
C TYR A 44 1.02 -10.02 -3.36
N ALA A 45 0.46 -9.43 -2.30
CA ALA A 45 0.77 -8.07 -1.90
C ALA A 45 2.28 -7.86 -1.65
N LYS A 46 2.93 -8.84 -1.00
CA LYS A 46 4.37 -8.83 -0.70
C LYS A 46 5.28 -8.68 -1.93
N ASP A 47 4.79 -9.02 -3.13
CA ASP A 47 5.58 -9.06 -4.37
C ASP A 47 5.42 -7.77 -5.21
N TYR A 48 4.62 -6.80 -4.78
CA TYR A 48 4.38 -5.56 -5.55
C TYR A 48 5.57 -4.59 -5.59
N GLY A 49 6.62 -4.81 -4.77
CA GLY A 49 7.80 -3.95 -4.73
C GLY A 49 8.44 -3.75 -6.12
N ASP A 50 8.70 -4.85 -6.84
CA ASP A 50 9.29 -4.79 -8.18
C ASP A 50 8.41 -4.06 -9.19
N SER A 51 7.08 -4.22 -9.08
CA SER A 51 6.16 -3.50 -9.97
C SER A 51 6.15 -2.00 -9.68
N LEU A 52 6.27 -1.59 -8.42
CA LEU A 52 6.35 -0.17 -8.04
C LEU A 52 7.65 0.44 -8.55
N LEU A 53 8.78 -0.26 -8.38
CA LEU A 53 10.09 0.18 -8.88
C LEU A 53 10.08 0.34 -10.41
N LYS A 54 9.53 -0.62 -11.14
CA LYS A 54 9.38 -0.54 -12.62
C LYS A 54 8.49 0.61 -13.07
N ALA A 55 7.50 0.99 -12.26
CA ALA A 55 6.65 2.16 -12.50
C ALA A 55 7.34 3.49 -12.09
N GLY A 56 8.59 3.44 -11.66
CA GLY A 56 9.40 4.60 -11.27
C GLY A 56 9.00 5.18 -9.92
N PHE A 57 8.46 4.37 -9.01
CA PHE A 57 8.53 4.67 -7.59
C PHE A 57 9.94 4.35 -7.07
N VAL A 58 10.33 4.99 -5.98
CA VAL A 58 11.59 4.72 -5.28
C VAL A 58 11.32 4.12 -3.92
N ALA A 59 12.12 3.14 -3.51
CA ALA A 59 12.10 2.62 -2.15
C ALA A 59 12.72 3.65 -1.20
N LEU A 60 12.05 3.89 -0.07
CA LEU A 60 12.46 4.88 0.92
C LEU A 60 13.19 4.23 2.10
N PRO A 61 14.14 4.93 2.73
CA PRO A 61 14.67 4.55 4.03
C PRO A 61 13.57 4.42 5.09
N GLN A 62 13.75 3.51 6.04
CA GLN A 62 12.78 3.29 7.14
C GLN A 62 12.59 4.53 8.03
N SER A 63 13.56 5.44 8.08
CA SER A 63 13.49 6.69 8.83
C SER A 63 12.67 7.79 8.14
N THR A 64 12.18 7.56 6.92
CA THR A 64 11.42 8.56 6.19
C THR A 64 10.02 8.70 6.76
N THR A 65 9.64 9.93 7.09
CA THR A 65 8.26 10.27 7.45
C THR A 65 7.33 10.05 6.25
N PRO A 66 6.24 9.27 6.41
CA PRO A 66 5.28 9.03 5.35
C PRO A 66 4.64 10.33 4.83
N GLN A 67 4.36 10.37 3.53
CA GLN A 67 3.68 11.47 2.84
C GLN A 67 2.49 10.95 2.04
N LYS A 68 1.54 11.85 1.73
CA LYS A 68 0.38 11.53 0.90
C LYS A 68 0.81 10.84 -0.40
N GLY A 69 0.22 9.68 -0.68
CA GLY A 69 0.51 8.85 -1.85
C GLY A 69 1.61 7.82 -1.67
N ASP A 70 2.27 7.78 -0.51
CA ASP A 70 3.23 6.72 -0.19
C ASP A 70 2.55 5.36 -0.14
N VAL A 71 3.21 4.34 -0.69
CA VAL A 71 2.72 2.97 -0.74
C VAL A 71 3.63 2.09 0.10
N ALA A 72 3.11 1.42 1.12
CA ALA A 72 3.85 0.45 1.91
C ALA A 72 3.53 -0.98 1.44
N ILE A 73 4.59 -1.77 1.25
CA ILE A 73 4.52 -3.23 1.08
C ILE A 73 5.07 -3.87 2.35
N ILE A 74 4.24 -4.66 3.02
CA ILE A 74 4.54 -5.32 4.29
C ILE A 74 4.64 -6.82 4.05
N GLN A 75 5.73 -7.43 4.51
CA GLN A 75 5.96 -8.86 4.41
C GLN A 75 5.01 -9.65 5.35
N PRO A 76 4.72 -10.91 5.03
CA PRO A 76 3.96 -11.77 5.94
C PRO A 76 4.72 -11.98 7.26
N TYR A 77 3.98 -12.20 8.34
CA TYR A 77 4.54 -12.53 9.65
C TYR A 77 4.41 -14.04 9.93
N ALA A 78 5.23 -14.56 10.86
CA ALA A 78 5.20 -15.96 11.26
C ALA A 78 3.82 -16.36 11.85
N GLY A 79 3.18 -17.38 11.27
CA GLY A 79 1.83 -17.80 11.63
C GLY A 79 0.71 -16.97 10.98
N GLY A 80 1.05 -15.99 10.13
CA GLY A 80 0.11 -15.25 9.30
C GLY A 80 -0.13 -15.92 7.95
N ASN A 81 -0.96 -15.29 7.11
CA ASN A 81 -1.08 -15.69 5.71
C ASN A 81 0.21 -15.33 4.93
N GLY A 82 0.55 -16.10 3.90
CA GLY A 82 1.75 -15.86 3.07
C GLY A 82 1.63 -14.75 2.03
N ILE A 83 0.59 -13.91 2.11
CA ILE A 83 0.24 -12.93 1.07
C ILE A 83 0.95 -11.58 1.29
N GLY A 84 1.21 -11.23 2.55
CA GLY A 84 1.66 -9.90 2.94
C GLY A 84 0.53 -8.86 2.90
N HIS A 85 0.89 -7.58 2.91
CA HIS A 85 -0.07 -6.48 2.87
C HIS A 85 0.44 -5.31 2.04
N MET A 86 -0.47 -4.63 1.35
CA MET A 86 -0.19 -3.43 0.56
C MET A 86 -1.15 -2.33 1.00
N THR A 87 -0.63 -1.13 1.25
CA THR A 87 -1.42 0.00 1.77
C THR A 87 -0.84 1.33 1.29
N MET A 88 -1.63 2.39 1.29
CA MET A 88 -1.23 3.72 0.87
C MET A 88 -1.62 4.77 1.92
N PHE A 89 -0.78 5.79 2.08
CA PHE A 89 -0.99 6.85 3.05
C PHE A 89 -1.74 8.04 2.45
N ASP A 90 -2.80 8.50 3.10
CA ASP A 90 -3.58 9.66 2.63
C ASP A 90 -2.97 11.02 3.07
N GLY A 91 -1.92 10.99 3.88
CA GLY A 91 -1.32 12.14 4.55
C GLY A 91 -1.54 12.16 6.07
N THR A 92 -2.50 11.38 6.56
CA THR A 92 -2.86 11.25 7.99
C THR A 92 -3.05 9.78 8.41
N THR A 93 -3.73 8.99 7.59
CA THR A 93 -4.16 7.62 7.84
C THR A 93 -3.73 6.70 6.69
N TRP A 94 -3.49 5.43 7.02
CA TRP A 94 -3.22 4.38 6.05
C TRP A 94 -4.49 3.71 5.56
N TYR A 95 -4.58 3.48 4.26
CA TYR A 95 -5.71 2.85 3.59
C TYR A 95 -5.25 1.71 2.70
N SER A 96 -6.02 0.64 2.68
CA SER A 96 -5.88 -0.44 1.71
C SER A 96 -7.25 -0.72 1.09
N ASP A 97 -7.79 -1.92 1.27
CA ASP A 97 -9.21 -2.19 1.00
C ASP A 97 -10.14 -1.65 2.11
N PHE A 98 -9.57 -1.09 3.18
CA PHE A 98 -10.28 -0.47 4.30
C PHE A 98 -9.44 0.64 4.96
N LYS A 99 -10.09 1.47 5.79
CA LYS A 99 -9.40 2.44 6.65
C LYS A 99 -8.68 1.72 7.79
N GLN A 100 -7.37 1.91 7.92
CA GLN A 100 -6.57 1.26 8.94
C GLN A 100 -6.39 2.16 10.17
N ARG A 101 -6.10 1.54 11.31
CA ARG A 101 -5.73 2.26 12.54
C ARG A 101 -4.31 2.83 12.46
N ASP A 102 -3.41 2.07 11.87
CA ASP A 102 -2.01 2.38 11.63
C ASP A 102 -1.58 1.62 10.35
N MET A 103 -0.31 1.70 9.95
CA MET A 103 0.18 1.05 8.73
C MET A 103 -0.01 -0.48 8.76
N TYR A 104 0.06 -1.10 9.94
CA TYR A 104 -0.14 -2.53 10.10
C TYR A 104 -1.64 -2.87 10.20
N PRO A 105 -2.19 -3.68 9.28
CA PRO A 105 -3.64 -3.80 9.10
C PRO A 105 -4.33 -4.54 10.25
N GLY A 106 -3.61 -5.31 11.05
CA GLY A 106 -4.21 -6.21 12.05
C GLY A 106 -3.31 -6.50 13.25
N PRO A 107 -3.86 -7.15 14.30
CA PRO A 107 -3.15 -7.39 15.56
C PRO A 107 -1.89 -8.25 15.39
N GLY A 108 -1.91 -9.24 14.50
CA GLY A 108 -0.72 -10.07 14.22
C GLY A 108 0.44 -9.26 13.64
N TYR A 109 0.16 -8.44 12.62
CA TYR A 109 1.12 -7.51 12.04
C TYR A 109 1.69 -6.53 13.08
N ARG A 110 0.82 -5.94 13.91
CA ARG A 110 1.22 -5.00 14.95
C ARG A 110 2.00 -5.62 16.10
N ARG A 111 1.78 -6.89 16.39
CA ARG A 111 2.54 -7.58 17.44
C ARG A 111 3.92 -7.97 16.94
N LEU A 112 3.99 -8.53 15.73
CA LEU A 112 5.20 -9.17 15.21
C LEU A 112 6.08 -8.27 14.35
N HIS A 113 5.59 -7.09 13.96
CA HIS A 113 6.34 -6.06 13.23
C HIS A 113 7.12 -6.64 12.04
N PRO A 114 6.47 -7.34 11.09
CA PRO A 114 7.19 -7.88 9.95
C PRO A 114 7.81 -6.75 9.12
N PRO A 115 8.90 -7.05 8.39
CA PRO A 115 9.57 -6.06 7.54
C PRO A 115 8.60 -5.41 6.55
N TYR A 116 8.82 -4.14 6.27
CA TYR A 116 8.08 -3.40 5.25
C TYR A 116 9.02 -2.51 4.47
N VAL A 117 8.58 -2.06 3.29
CA VAL A 117 9.25 -1.01 2.51
C VAL A 117 8.20 -0.02 2.06
N ILE A 118 8.50 1.28 2.22
CA ILE A 118 7.66 2.37 1.71
C ILE A 118 8.21 2.81 0.35
N TYR A 119 7.32 3.02 -0.60
CA TYR A 119 7.61 3.45 -1.95
C TYR A 119 6.96 4.81 -2.21
N ARG A 120 7.70 5.73 -2.84
CA ARG A 120 7.21 7.06 -3.20
C ARG A 120 7.49 7.37 -4.66
N LYS A 121 6.58 8.08 -5.29
CA LYS A 121 6.79 8.68 -6.61
C LYS A 121 6.47 10.17 -6.55
N ASN A 122 7.36 10.98 -7.10
CA ASN A 122 7.20 12.42 -7.17
C ASN A 122 6.35 12.85 -8.36
#